data_AF-A0A3D1THP7-F1
#
_entry.id   AF-A0A3D1THP7-F1
#
_cell.length_a   1.000
_cell.length_b   1.000
_cell.length_c   1.000
_cell.angle_alpha   90.00
_cell.angle_beta   90.00
_cell.angle_gamma   90.00
#
_symmetry.space_group_name_H-M   'P 1'
#
loop_
_entity.id
_entity.type
_entity.pdbx_description
1 polymer ?
#
loop_
_entity_poly.entity_id
_entity_poly.type
_entity_poly.pdbx_seq_one_letter_code
_entity_poly.pdbx_strand_id
1 'polypeptide(L)'
;MNLHTAKTLEWNKVLDQLACFTKTPAGTARIRALAPRTQFEDIRVQVDQIRELILLLEQGRTIPLDTLPDVRPALAGTGREDAVFAFEELRALLLFLDQIGPIRAFIDEHEPQA
;
A
#
# COMPACT_ATOMS: atom_id res chain seq x y z
N MET A 1 22.08 -2.93 -0.97
CA MET A 1 22.44 -4.36 -0.81
C MET A 1 22.85 -4.91 -2.18
N ASN A 2 23.90 -5.71 -2.27
CA ASN A 2 24.28 -6.32 -3.56
C ASN A 2 23.38 -7.54 -3.88
N LEU A 3 23.35 -7.94 -5.15
CA LEU A 3 22.46 -9.01 -5.63
C LEU A 3 22.81 -10.39 -5.05
N HIS A 4 24.10 -10.64 -4.77
CA HIS A 4 24.54 -11.88 -4.16
C HIS A 4 23.99 -12.04 -2.73
N THR A 5 24.14 -11.03 -1.88
CA THR A 5 23.59 -11.01 -0.52
C THR A 5 22.07 -11.15 -0.52
N ALA A 6 21.36 -10.45 -1.42
CA ALA A 6 19.91 -10.56 -1.52
C ALA A 6 19.44 -11.99 -1.84
N LYS A 7 20.17 -12.68 -2.72
CA LYS A 7 19.89 -14.07 -3.09
C LYS A 7 20.22 -15.03 -1.95
N THR A 8 21.37 -14.87 -1.31
CA THR A 8 21.82 -15.74 -0.20
C THR A 8 20.90 -15.63 1.01
N LEU A 9 20.40 -14.43 1.32
CA LEU A 9 19.43 -14.21 2.40
C LEU A 9 17.98 -14.53 1.98
N GLU A 10 17.78 -15.03 0.76
CA GLU A 10 16.46 -15.32 0.19
C GLU A 10 15.46 -14.16 0.31
N TRP A 11 15.95 -12.92 0.14
CA TRP A 11 15.16 -11.70 0.36
C TRP A 11 13.82 -11.71 -0.38
N ASN A 12 13.80 -12.18 -1.63
CA ASN A 12 12.57 -12.27 -2.41
C ASN A 12 11.52 -13.19 -1.78
N LYS A 13 11.92 -14.30 -1.13
CA LYS A 13 10.97 -15.18 -0.43
C LYS A 13 10.36 -14.49 0.78
N VAL A 14 11.14 -13.67 1.49
CA VAL A 14 10.63 -12.83 2.59
C VAL A 14 9.59 -11.85 2.06
N LEU A 15 9.86 -11.20 0.93
CA LEU A 15 8.89 -10.29 0.30
C LEU A 15 7.63 -11.01 -0.16
N ASP A 16 7.74 -12.22 -0.70
CA ASP A 16 6.59 -13.03 -1.10
C ASP A 16 5.73 -13.43 0.11
N GLN A 17 6.36 -13.78 1.24
CA GLN A 17 5.63 -14.04 2.49
C GLN A 17 4.92 -12.79 3.01
N LEU A 18 5.59 -11.63 3.00
CA LEU A 18 5.00 -10.35 3.41
C LEU A 18 3.84 -9.94 2.50
N ALA A 19 3.95 -10.20 1.20
CA ALA A 19 2.93 -9.86 0.22
C ALA A 19 1.58 -10.54 0.52
N CYS A 20 1.59 -11.74 1.12
CA CYS A 20 0.38 -12.45 1.53
C CYS A 20 -0.42 -11.73 2.63
N PHE A 21 0.21 -10.82 3.39
CA PHE A 21 -0.46 -10.03 4.43
C PHE A 21 -1.02 -8.70 3.90
N THR A 22 -0.79 -8.39 2.63
CA THR A 22 -1.31 -7.15 2.03
C THR A 22 -2.78 -7.31 1.64
N LYS A 23 -3.58 -6.26 1.89
CA LYS A 23 -5.01 -6.24 1.55
C LYS A 23 -5.32 -5.68 0.15
N THR A 24 -4.33 -5.10 -0.53
CA THR A 24 -4.53 -4.42 -1.83
C THR A 24 -3.45 -4.81 -2.84
N PRO A 25 -3.77 -4.88 -4.15
CA PRO A 25 -2.77 -5.16 -5.19
C PRO A 25 -1.64 -4.12 -5.25
N ALA A 26 -1.95 -2.87 -4.91
CA ALA A 26 -0.95 -1.81 -4.79
C ALA A 26 0.03 -2.08 -3.63
N GLY A 27 -0.48 -2.52 -2.48
CA GLY A 27 0.33 -2.96 -1.34
C GLY A 27 1.22 -4.15 -1.69
N THR A 28 0.67 -5.17 -2.34
CA THR A 28 1.43 -6.34 -2.81
C THR A 28 2.60 -5.92 -3.71
N ALA A 29 2.33 -5.05 -4.70
CA ALA A 29 3.36 -4.56 -5.60
C ALA A 29 4.44 -3.75 -4.86
N ARG A 30 4.04 -2.94 -3.88
CA ARG A 30 4.98 -2.16 -3.06
C ARG A 30 5.88 -3.04 -2.19
N ILE A 31 5.34 -4.09 -1.58
CA ILE A 31 6.15 -5.06 -0.82
C ILE A 31 7.14 -5.78 -1.74
N ARG A 32 6.71 -6.26 -2.91
CA ARG A 32 7.60 -6.93 -3.87
C ARG A 32 8.72 -6.03 -4.40
N ALA A 33 8.48 -4.72 -4.45
CA ALA A 33 9.48 -3.74 -4.86
C ALA A 33 10.38 -3.23 -3.71
N LEU A 34 10.21 -3.75 -2.48
CA LEU A 34 10.94 -3.25 -1.32
C LEU A 34 12.42 -3.63 -1.38
N ALA A 35 13.28 -2.61 -1.28
CA ALA A 35 14.72 -2.75 -1.13
C ALA A 35 15.16 -2.25 0.25
N PRO A 36 16.22 -2.84 0.84
CA PRO A 36 16.78 -2.32 2.08
C PRO A 36 17.22 -0.86 1.92
N ARG A 37 16.79 -0.02 2.86
CA ARG A 37 17.17 1.40 2.92
C ARG A 37 18.47 1.57 3.68
N THR A 38 19.19 2.63 3.35
CA THR A 38 20.46 3.01 4.01
C THR A 38 20.43 4.42 4.60
N GLN A 39 19.37 5.19 4.32
CA GLN A 39 19.13 6.53 4.84
C GLN A 39 18.50 6.41 6.23
N PHE A 40 19.22 6.83 7.27
CA PHE A 40 18.78 6.64 8.66
C PHE A 40 17.45 7.36 8.95
N GLU A 41 17.32 8.61 8.51
CA GLU A 41 16.11 9.41 8.75
C GLU A 41 14.87 8.79 8.09
N ASP A 42 14.99 8.29 6.85
CA ASP A 42 13.91 7.56 6.16
C ASP A 42 13.50 6.29 6.93
N ILE A 43 14.48 5.56 7.47
CA ILE A 43 14.23 4.35 8.24
C ILE A 43 13.49 4.70 9.52
N ARG A 44 13.92 5.75 10.24
CA ARG A 44 13.29 6.18 11.48
C ARG A 44 11.82 6.53 11.26
N VAL A 45 11.52 7.37 10.26
CA VAL A 45 10.15 7.76 9.91
C VAL A 45 9.28 6.55 9.58
N GLN A 46 9.80 5.58 8.82
CA GLN A 46 9.03 4.38 8.48
C GLN A 46 8.79 3.46 9.68
N VAL A 47 9.80 3.30 10.55
CA VAL A 47 9.66 2.49 11.77
C VAL A 47 8.63 3.11 12.71
N ASP A 48 8.63 4.43 12.85
CA ASP A 48 7.66 5.13 13.70
C ASP A 48 6.24 5.00 13.15
N GLN A 49 6.04 5.14 11.84
CA GLN A 49 4.75 4.87 11.18
C GLN A 49 4.28 3.42 11.38
N ILE A 50 5.19 2.44 11.27
CA ILE A 50 4.84 1.03 11.48
C ILE A 50 4.45 0.78 12.94
N ARG A 51 5.14 1.39 13.91
CA ARG A 51 4.81 1.27 15.33
C ARG A 51 3.42 1.80 15.64
N GLU A 52 3.08 2.96 15.09
CA GLU A 52 1.73 3.53 15.21
C GLU A 52 0.66 2.57 14.70
N LEU A 53 0.87 1.99 13.51
CA LEU A 53 -0.05 1.00 12.95
C LEU A 53 -0.14 -0.28 13.78
N ILE A 54 0.96 -0.73 14.39
CA ILE A 54 0.95 -1.88 15.29
C ILE A 54 0.09 -1.59 16.53
N LEU A 55 0.20 -0.40 17.11
CA LEU A 55 -0.62 -0.02 18.27
C LEU A 55 -2.12 -0.04 17.94
N LEU A 56 -2.51 0.43 16.75
CA LEU A 56 -3.89 0.34 16.28
C LEU A 56 -4.35 -1.11 16.14
N LEU A 57 -3.51 -1.98 15.57
CA LEU A 57 -3.81 -3.42 15.45
C LEU A 57 -3.97 -4.10 16.81
N GLU A 58 -3.12 -3.78 17.79
CA GLU A 58 -3.20 -4.29 19.16
C GLU A 58 -4.49 -3.86 19.87
N GLN A 59 -5.02 -2.68 19.53
CA GLN A 59 -6.33 -2.19 19.98
C GLN A 59 -7.52 -2.82 19.23
N GLY A 60 -7.26 -3.75 18.30
CA GLY A 60 -8.28 -4.38 17.47
C GLY A 60 -8.83 -3.46 16.38
N ARG A 61 -8.12 -2.36 16.06
CA ARG A 61 -8.49 -1.42 15.00
C ARG A 61 -7.78 -1.80 13.71
N THR A 62 -8.51 -1.80 12.59
CA THR A 62 -7.93 -2.09 11.27
C THR A 62 -8.42 -1.08 10.26
N ILE A 63 -7.52 -0.59 9.40
CA ILE A 63 -7.88 0.29 8.29
C ILE A 63 -8.81 -0.49 7.32
N PRO A 64 -9.95 0.08 6.91
CA PRO A 64 -10.90 -0.58 6.01
C PRO A 64 -10.38 -0.59 4.56
N LEU A 65 -9.45 -1.50 4.25
CA LEU A 65 -8.80 -1.62 2.93
C LEU A 65 -9.31 -2.77 2.06
N ASP A 66 -10.22 -3.61 2.58
CA ASP A 66 -10.54 -4.93 2.01
C ASP A 66 -11.16 -4.90 0.60
N THR A 67 -11.65 -3.74 0.17
CA THR A 67 -12.34 -3.55 -1.12
C THR A 67 -11.64 -2.59 -2.07
N LEU A 68 -10.43 -2.12 -1.74
CA LEU A 68 -9.75 -1.09 -2.54
C LEU A 68 -9.19 -1.69 -3.84
N PRO A 69 -9.77 -1.37 -5.02
CA PRO A 69 -9.36 -1.98 -6.28
C PRO A 69 -8.05 -1.37 -6.79
N ASP A 70 -7.40 -2.06 -7.73
CA ASP A 70 -6.24 -1.51 -8.44
C ASP A 70 -6.68 -0.57 -9.56
N VAL A 71 -6.51 0.74 -9.33
CA VAL A 71 -6.84 1.78 -10.32
C VAL A 71 -5.66 2.16 -11.22
N ARG A 72 -4.45 1.63 -10.97
CA ARG A 72 -3.27 1.97 -11.78
C ARG A 72 -3.44 1.68 -13.28
N PRO A 73 -4.07 0.56 -13.70
CA PRO A 73 -4.32 0.31 -15.13
C PRO A 73 -5.21 1.39 -15.76
N ALA A 74 -6.31 1.75 -15.10
CA ALA A 74 -7.21 2.81 -15.56
C ALA A 74 -6.46 4.15 -15.64
N LEU A 75 -5.67 4.50 -14.62
CA LEU A 75 -4.91 5.75 -14.60
C LEU A 75 -3.80 5.81 -15.67
N ALA A 76 -3.19 4.67 -16.05
CA ALA A 76 -2.14 4.66 -17.07
C ALA A 76 -2.62 5.13 -18.45
N GLY A 77 -3.92 4.99 -18.74
CA GLY A 77 -4.54 5.50 -19.97
C GLY A 77 -4.95 6.97 -19.91
N THR A 78 -5.05 7.56 -18.71
CA THR A 78 -5.44 8.96 -18.52
C THR A 78 -4.36 9.91 -19.06
N GLY A 79 -4.76 10.97 -19.77
CA GLY A 79 -3.84 11.98 -20.32
C GLY A 79 -3.59 11.88 -21.83
N ARG A 80 -4.21 10.93 -22.52
CA ARG A 80 -4.31 10.90 -23.99
C ARG A 80 -5.66 11.52 -24.39
N GLU A 81 -5.68 12.38 -25.42
CA GLU A 81 -6.94 12.99 -25.90
C GLU A 81 -7.99 11.94 -26.30
N ASP A 82 -7.56 10.78 -26.81
CA ASP A 82 -8.44 9.68 -27.23
C ASP A 82 -8.53 8.53 -26.21
N ALA A 83 -8.35 8.82 -24.92
CA ALA A 83 -8.45 7.79 -23.87
C ALA A 83 -9.89 7.26 -23.78
N VAL A 84 -10.09 6.01 -24.17
CA VAL A 84 -11.37 5.28 -24.00
C VAL A 84 -11.23 4.35 -22.81
N PHE A 85 -12.13 4.50 -21.84
CA PHE A 85 -12.18 3.63 -20.67
C PHE A 85 -13.18 2.49 -20.89
N ALA A 86 -12.78 1.28 -20.52
CA ALA A 86 -13.71 0.17 -20.38
C ALA A 86 -14.63 0.39 -19.17
N PHE A 87 -15.80 -0.25 -19.18
CA PHE A 87 -16.74 -0.19 -18.06
C PHE A 87 -16.09 -0.65 -16.74
N GLU A 88 -15.26 -1.67 -16.80
CA GLU A 88 -14.53 -2.26 -15.68
C GLU A 88 -13.57 -1.26 -15.04
N GLU A 89 -12.91 -0.42 -15.84
CA GLU A 89 -11.98 0.61 -15.39
C GLU A 89 -12.74 1.75 -14.69
N LEU A 90 -13.84 2.21 -15.28
CA LEU A 90 -14.71 3.22 -14.65
C LEU A 90 -15.32 2.71 -13.35
N ARG A 91 -15.75 1.45 -13.32
CA ARG A 91 -16.28 0.81 -12.11
C ARG A 91 -15.21 0.69 -11.03
N ALA A 92 -13.98 0.31 -11.39
CA ALA A 92 -12.87 0.25 -10.44
C ALA A 92 -12.55 1.63 -9.86
N LEU A 93 -12.57 2.69 -10.68
CA LEU A 93 -12.40 4.06 -10.21
C LEU A 93 -13.53 4.49 -9.25
N LEU A 94 -14.78 4.22 -9.59
CA LEU A 94 -15.92 4.52 -8.72
C LEU A 94 -15.78 3.83 -7.36
N LEU A 95 -15.53 2.52 -7.36
CA LEU A 95 -15.34 1.74 -6.14
C LEU A 95 -14.16 2.26 -5.30
N PHE A 96 -13.06 2.65 -5.95
CA PHE A 96 -11.92 3.25 -5.26
C PHE A 96 -12.31 4.56 -4.57
N LEU A 97 -13.01 5.46 -5.28
CA LEU A 97 -13.44 6.75 -4.74
C LEU A 97 -14.41 6.58 -3.56
N ASP A 98 -15.33 5.62 -3.64
CA ASP A 98 -16.27 5.32 -2.55
C ASP A 98 -15.56 4.87 -1.26
N GLN A 99 -14.41 4.20 -1.38
CA GLN A 99 -13.62 3.77 -0.21
C GLN A 99 -12.82 4.89 0.45
N ILE A 100 -12.63 6.04 -0.21
CA ILE A 100 -11.83 7.14 0.36
C ILE A 100 -12.50 7.75 1.58
N GLY A 101 -13.82 7.87 1.60
CA GLY A 101 -14.57 8.43 2.74
C GLY A 101 -14.33 7.66 4.04
N PRO A 102 -14.62 6.34 4.09
CA PRO A 102 -14.37 5.50 5.26
C PRO A 102 -12.89 5.47 5.68
N ILE A 103 -11.96 5.39 4.73
CA ILE A 103 -10.52 5.41 5.03
C ILE A 103 -10.12 6.75 5.68
N ARG A 104 -10.59 7.87 5.12
CA ARG A 104 -10.33 9.20 5.68
C ARG A 104 -10.90 9.33 7.09
N ALA A 105 -12.15 8.94 7.30
CA ALA A 105 -12.77 8.99 8.62
C ALA A 105 -11.99 8.17 9.66
N PHE A 106 -11.50 6.97 9.26
CA PHE A 106 -10.65 6.16 10.14
C PHE A 106 -9.34 6.87 10.50
N ILE A 107 -8.67 7.47 9.51
CA ILE A 107 -7.41 8.20 9.73
C ILE A 107 -7.66 9.41 10.63
N ASP A 108 -8.68 10.22 10.35
CA ASP A 108 -8.99 11.43 11.12
C ASP A 108 -9.37 11.10 12.59
N GLU A 109 -10.07 9.98 12.82
CA GLU A 109 -10.42 9.50 14.17
C GLU A 109 -9.19 9.06 14.98
N HIS A 110 -8.15 8.55 14.30
CA HIS A 110 -6.97 7.96 14.91
C HIS A 110 -5.71 8.78 14.66
N GLU A 111 -5.84 10.02 14.17
CA GLU A 111 -4.71 10.92 13.97
C GLU A 111 -4.14 11.24 15.36
N PRO A 112 -2.83 11.02 15.58
CA PRO A 112 -2.21 11.31 16.86
C PRO A 112 -2.35 12.82 17.14
N GLN A 113 -3.07 13.16 18.20
CA GLN A 113 -3.09 14.54 18.71
C GLN A 113 -1.66 14.92 19.08
N ALA A 114 -1.08 15.85 18.32
CA ALA A 114 0.24 16.41 18.55
C ALA A 114 0.32 17.20 19.86
#